data_AF-A0A920MCQ9-F1
#
_entry.id   AF-A0A920MCQ9-F1
#
_cell.length_a   1.000
_cell.length_b   1.000
_cell.length_c   1.000
_cell.angle_alpha   90.00
_cell.angle_beta   90.00
_cell.angle_gamma   90.00
#
_symmetry.space_group_name_H-M   'P 1'
#
loop_
_entity.id
_entity.type
_entity.pdbx_description
1 polymer ?
#
loop_
_entity_poly.entity_id
_entity_poly.type
_entity_poly.pdbx_seq_one_letter_code
_entity_poly.pdbx_strand_id
1 'polypeptide(L)'
;MREIMRTLLSSNLTFTGIFLFVFFVLSFFGSTFILNATNLGRRLGFLVVGAATFGWLVINSFLFILYAPRGPAPSSIDGLNALEIRIIPITYFAGSLILFIMFMLALNRYEQEEKDTEETNS
;
A
#
# COMPACT_ATOMS: atom_id res chain seq x y z
N MET A 1 13.66 29.22 13.81
CA MET A 1 12.72 28.72 12.77
C MET A 1 13.18 27.41 12.12
N ARG A 2 14.41 27.30 11.59
CA ARG A 2 14.93 26.07 10.95
C ARG A 2 14.93 24.83 11.86
N GLU A 3 15.29 24.98 13.13
CA GLU A 3 15.29 23.87 14.11
C GLU A 3 13.89 23.42 14.49
N ILE A 4 12.97 24.35 14.76
CA ILE A 4 11.56 24.05 15.02
C ILE A 4 10.95 23.30 13.82
N MET A 5 11.25 23.75 12.60
CA MET A 5 10.78 23.09 11.38
C MET A 5 11.37 21.68 11.23
N ARG A 6 12.66 21.46 11.55
CA ARG A 6 13.27 20.13 11.58
C ARG A 6 12.65 19.21 12.62
N THR A 7 12.41 19.69 13.84
CA THR A 7 11.79 18.90 14.91
C THR A 7 10.33 18.57 14.59
N LEU A 8 9.58 19.50 14.00
CA LEU A 8 8.22 19.22 13.53
C LEU A 8 8.20 18.26 12.34
N LEU A 9 9.11 18.42 11.37
CA LEU A 9 9.18 17.53 10.21
C LEU A 9 9.63 16.12 10.60
N SER A 10 10.63 15.98 11.48
CA SER A 10 11.16 14.68 11.91
C SER A 10 10.20 13.95 12.85
N SER A 11 9.59 14.66 13.80
CA SER A 11 8.62 14.08 14.73
C SER A 11 7.36 13.64 14.00
N ASN A 12 6.90 14.40 13.00
CA ASN A 12 5.79 13.99 12.15
C ASN A 12 6.14 12.84 11.19
N LEU A 13 7.36 12.77 10.65
CA LEU A 13 7.74 11.71 9.70
C LEU A 13 7.68 10.31 10.33
N THR A 14 8.29 10.17 11.50
CA THR A 14 8.34 8.90 12.23
C THR A 14 6.95 8.48 12.68
N PHE A 15 6.17 9.41 13.24
CA PHE A 15 4.77 9.15 13.61
C PHE A 15 3.91 8.76 12.41
N THR A 16 4.04 9.48 11.29
CA THR A 16 3.30 9.19 10.05
C THR A 16 3.68 7.81 9.51
N GLY A 17 4.95 7.43 9.56
CA GLY A 17 5.42 6.09 9.17
C GLY A 17 4.83 4.98 10.03
N ILE A 18 4.83 5.14 11.36
CA ILE A 18 4.23 4.17 12.29
C ILE A 18 2.71 4.06 12.05
N PHE A 19 2.03 5.18 11.87
CA PHE A 19 0.58 5.21 11.64
C PHE A 19 0.23 4.53 10.31
N LEU A 20 1.00 4.80 9.25
CA LEU A 20 0.87 4.13 7.96
C LEU A 20 1.10 2.63 8.06
N PHE A 21 2.13 2.20 8.79
CA PHE A 21 2.40 0.79 9.02
C PHE A 21 1.22 0.10 9.69
N VAL A 22 0.71 0.65 10.80
CA VAL A 22 -0.48 0.13 11.50
C VAL A 22 -1.70 0.12 10.59
N PHE A 23 -1.91 1.17 9.79
CA PHE A 23 -3.02 1.25 8.83
C PHE A 23 -2.95 0.13 7.79
N PHE A 24 -1.77 -0.16 7.24
CA PHE A 24 -1.57 -1.26 6.30
C PHE A 24 -1.80 -2.62 6.94
N VAL A 25 -1.31 -2.83 8.17
CA VAL A 25 -1.54 -4.05 8.94
C VAL A 25 -3.04 -4.26 9.19
N LEU A 26 -3.75 -3.23 9.64
CA LEU A 26 -5.19 -3.29 9.87
C LEU A 26 -5.96 -3.53 8.57
N SER A 27 -5.56 -2.90 7.46
CA SER A 27 -6.17 -3.13 6.15
C SER A 27 -5.99 -4.58 5.69
N PHE A 28 -4.80 -5.16 5.91
CA PHE A 28 -4.50 -6.56 5.58
C PHE A 28 -5.33 -7.56 6.38
N PHE A 29 -5.37 -7.41 7.71
CA PHE A 29 -6.17 -8.29 8.56
C PHE A 29 -7.67 -8.08 8.35
N GLY A 30 -8.09 -6.82 8.21
CA GLY A 30 -9.47 -6.44 7.95
C GLY A 30 -9.99 -6.99 6.62
N SER A 31 -9.21 -6.90 5.54
CA SER A 31 -9.60 -7.47 4.25
C SER A 31 -9.74 -8.98 4.32
N THR A 32 -8.81 -9.66 4.99
CA THR A 32 -8.85 -11.11 5.14
C THR A 32 -10.08 -11.56 5.95
N PHE A 33 -10.40 -10.83 7.03
CA PHE A 33 -11.60 -11.10 7.83
C PHE A 33 -12.90 -10.90 7.03
N ILE A 34 -13.01 -9.78 6.30
CA ILE A 34 -14.19 -9.47 5.48
C ILE A 34 -14.39 -10.53 4.39
N LEU A 35 -13.30 -10.97 3.74
CA LEU A 35 -13.34 -12.02 2.72
C LEU A 35 -13.85 -13.35 3.26
N ASN A 36 -13.53 -13.68 4.51
CA ASN A 36 -14.03 -14.89 5.16
C ASN A 36 -15.48 -14.75 5.64
N ALA A 37 -15.94 -13.52 5.91
CA ALA A 37 -17.27 -13.25 6.47
C ALA A 37 -18.36 -12.96 5.41
N THR A 38 -18.04 -12.91 4.10
CA THR A 38 -19.00 -12.53 3.04
C THR A 38 -19.36 -13.66 2.07
N ASN A 39 -20.61 -13.64 1.58
CA ASN A 39 -21.13 -14.55 0.54
C ASN A 39 -20.45 -14.31 -0.83
N LEU A 40 -20.45 -15.34 -1.70
CA LEU A 40 -19.77 -15.41 -3.02
C LEU A 40 -19.78 -14.08 -3.81
N GLY A 41 -20.96 -13.54 -4.14
CA GLY A 41 -21.04 -12.32 -4.97
C GLY A 41 -20.51 -11.04 -4.32
N ARG A 42 -20.58 -10.91 -2.98
CA ARG A 42 -19.99 -9.77 -2.25
C ARG A 42 -18.47 -9.94 -2.10
N ARG A 43 -17.99 -11.19 -2.07
CA ARG A 43 -16.57 -11.53 -2.03
C ARG A 43 -15.86 -11.11 -3.32
N LEU A 44 -16.44 -11.41 -4.49
CA LEU A 44 -15.90 -10.97 -5.79
C LEU A 44 -15.80 -9.44 -5.89
N GLY A 45 -16.88 -8.72 -5.57
CA GLY A 45 -16.88 -7.26 -5.62
C GLY A 45 -15.83 -6.62 -4.69
N PHE A 46 -15.66 -7.16 -3.48
CA PHE A 46 -14.62 -6.68 -2.56
C PHE A 46 -13.20 -6.99 -3.07
N LEU A 47 -12.98 -8.18 -3.65
CA LEU A 47 -11.69 -8.56 -4.23
C LEU A 47 -11.28 -7.64 -5.38
N VAL A 48 -12.22 -7.36 -6.30
CA VAL A 48 -11.98 -6.50 -7.46
C VAL A 48 -11.72 -5.05 -7.04
N VAL A 49 -12.54 -4.50 -6.13
CA VAL A 49 -12.34 -3.11 -5.64
C VAL A 49 -11.03 -3.00 -4.85
N GLY A 50 -10.68 -4.01 -4.05
CA GLY A 50 -9.39 -4.07 -3.36
C GLY A 50 -8.22 -4.10 -4.33
N ALA A 51 -8.24 -5.00 -5.32
CA ALA A 51 -7.20 -5.07 -6.35
C ALA A 51 -7.07 -3.75 -7.12
N ALA A 52 -8.18 -3.13 -7.53
CA ALA A 52 -8.15 -1.85 -8.24
C ALA A 52 -7.59 -0.72 -7.37
N THR A 53 -8.00 -0.64 -6.10
CA THR A 53 -7.55 0.40 -5.16
C THR A 53 -6.05 0.26 -4.87
N PHE A 54 -5.58 -0.94 -4.51
CA PHE A 54 -4.16 -1.13 -4.23
C PHE A 54 -3.30 -1.05 -5.48
N GLY A 55 -3.78 -1.49 -6.64
CA GLY A 55 -3.11 -1.28 -7.92
C GLY A 55 -2.94 0.20 -8.25
N TRP A 56 -3.98 1.02 -8.01
CA TRP A 56 -3.89 2.47 -8.14
C TRP A 56 -2.86 3.09 -7.17
N LEU A 57 -2.82 2.64 -5.92
CA LEU A 57 -1.85 3.11 -4.92
C LEU A 57 -0.41 2.72 -5.27
N VAL A 58 -0.19 1.52 -5.84
CA VAL A 58 1.11 1.10 -6.37
C VAL A 58 1.60 2.04 -7.46
N ILE A 59 0.74 2.36 -8.43
CA ILE A 59 1.10 3.28 -9.54
C ILE A 59 1.45 4.67 -8.98
N ASN A 60 0.61 5.22 -8.08
CA ASN A 60 0.84 6.54 -7.50
C ASN A 60 2.14 6.60 -6.68
N SER A 61 2.36 5.64 -5.79
CA SER A 61 3.57 5.59 -4.98
C SER A 61 4.82 5.39 -5.83
N PHE A 62 4.74 4.58 -6.88
CA PHE A 62 5.83 4.43 -7.85
C PHE A 62 6.15 5.74 -8.59
N LEU A 63 5.13 6.48 -9.04
CA LEU A 63 5.31 7.80 -9.65
C LEU A 63 5.98 8.78 -8.68
N PHE A 64 5.62 8.75 -7.40
CA PHE A 64 6.29 9.55 -6.36
C PHE A 64 7.74 9.14 -6.13
N ILE A 65 8.10 7.85 -6.24
CA ILE A 65 9.50 7.41 -6.16
C ILE A 65 10.31 7.97 -7.34
N LEU A 66 9.74 7.91 -8.55
CA LEU A 66 10.41 8.36 -9.78
C LEU A 66 10.53 9.88 -9.87
N TYR A 67 9.45 10.59 -9.55
CA TYR A 67 9.34 12.04 -9.71
C TYR A 67 9.38 12.81 -8.39
N ALA A 68 9.84 12.19 -7.29
CA ALA A 68 9.96 12.84 -5.99
C ALA A 68 10.57 14.25 -6.15
N PRO A 69 9.85 15.32 -5.75
CA PRO A 69 10.39 16.66 -5.78
C PRO A 69 11.70 16.68 -5.01
N ARG A 70 12.81 16.96 -5.71
CA ARG A 70 14.10 17.19 -5.05
C ARG A 70 13.93 18.49 -4.27
N GLY A 71 13.66 18.39 -2.97
CA GLY A 71 13.56 19.57 -2.11
C GLY A 71 14.79 20.47 -2.29
N PRO A 72 14.68 21.80 -2.12
CA PRO A 72 15.79 22.71 -2.33
C PRO A 72 17.00 22.23 -1.52
N ALA A 73 18.08 21.90 -2.24
CA ALA A 73 19.26 21.28 -1.65
C ALA A 73 19.83 22.20 -0.55
N PRO A 74 19.88 21.80 0.73
CA PRO A 74 20.72 22.49 1.67
C PRO A 74 22.16 22.20 1.26
N SER A 75 22.88 23.24 0.87
CA SER A 75 24.26 23.26 0.35
C SER A 75 25.34 22.76 1.32
N SER A 76 24.99 21.99 2.35
CA SER A 76 25.88 21.69 3.47
C SER A 76 25.96 20.21 3.88
N ILE A 77 25.19 19.29 3.27
CA ILE A 77 25.37 17.83 3.47
C ILE A 77 25.07 17.10 2.15
N ASP A 78 26.12 16.76 1.41
CA ASP A 78 26.05 15.94 0.20
C ASP A 78 25.64 14.50 0.57
N GLY A 79 24.55 14.00 -0.02
CA GLY A 79 24.27 12.57 -0.12
C GLY A 79 23.22 11.95 0.82
N LEU A 80 23.00 12.47 2.04
CA LEU A 80 22.09 11.81 3.01
C LEU A 80 20.59 12.21 2.85
N ASN A 81 20.31 13.37 2.27
CA ASN A 81 18.96 13.93 2.18
C ASN A 81 18.11 13.34 1.00
N ALA A 82 18.74 12.68 0.04
CA ALA A 82 18.05 12.16 -1.15
C ALA A 82 17.30 10.85 -0.89
N LEU A 83 17.79 10.02 0.03
CA LEU A 83 17.16 8.75 0.39
C LEU A 83 16.12 8.93 1.51
N GLU A 84 16.40 9.75 2.53
CA GLU A 84 15.47 9.98 3.66
C GLU A 84 14.08 10.45 3.19
N ILE A 85 14.02 11.34 2.19
CA ILE A 85 12.76 11.83 1.61
C ILE A 85 12.00 10.73 0.85
N ARG A 86 12.72 9.75 0.29
CA ARG A 86 12.12 8.66 -0.50
C ARG A 86 11.69 7.46 0.34
N ILE A 87 12.13 7.36 1.60
CA ILE A 87 11.75 6.25 2.48
C ILE A 87 10.22 6.14 2.59
N ILE A 88 9.50 7.26 2.68
CA ILE A 88 8.03 7.25 2.80
C ILE A 88 7.33 6.71 1.55
N PRO A 89 7.59 7.22 0.32
CA PRO A 89 6.97 6.65 -0.86
C PRO A 89 7.45 5.22 -1.14
N ILE A 90 8.67 4.83 -0.75
CA ILE A 90 9.15 3.44 -0.85
C ILE A 90 8.38 2.51 0.07
N THR A 91 8.16 2.88 1.34
CA THR A 91 7.38 2.05 2.27
C THR A 91 5.92 1.96 1.85
N TYR A 92 5.35 3.06 1.35
CA TYR A 92 4.00 3.07 0.81
C TYR A 92 3.86 2.21 -0.44
N PHE A 93 4.86 2.24 -1.33
CA PHE A 93 4.93 1.37 -2.50
C PHE A 93 5.03 -0.10 -2.10
N ALA A 94 5.93 -0.45 -1.17
CA ALA A 94 6.07 -1.82 -0.71
C ALA A 94 4.78 -2.36 -0.07
N GLY A 95 4.14 -1.57 0.82
CA GLY A 95 2.89 -1.97 1.47
C GLY A 95 1.73 -2.13 0.48
N SER A 96 1.55 -1.17 -0.42
CA SER A 96 0.51 -1.25 -1.46
C SER A 96 0.75 -2.39 -2.45
N LEU A 97 2.01 -2.68 -2.79
CA LEU A 97 2.37 -3.78 -3.67
C LEU A 97 2.05 -5.14 -3.06
N ILE A 98 2.37 -5.33 -1.78
CA ILE A 98 2.04 -6.57 -1.05
C ILE A 98 0.52 -6.78 -1.02
N LEU A 99 -0.24 -5.75 -0.69
CA LEU A 99 -1.70 -5.83 -0.67
C LEU A 99 -2.27 -6.08 -2.06
N PHE A 100 -1.75 -5.42 -3.09
CA PHE A 100 -2.19 -5.62 -4.47
C PHE A 100 -1.99 -7.09 -4.90
N ILE A 101 -0.81 -7.66 -4.65
CA ILE A 101 -0.53 -9.06 -4.97
C ILE A 101 -1.45 -10.00 -4.18
N MET A 102 -1.67 -9.74 -2.89
CA MET A 102 -2.60 -10.52 -2.07
C MET A 102 -4.02 -10.53 -2.67
N PHE A 103 -4.56 -9.37 -3.04
CA PHE A 103 -5.89 -9.26 -3.64
C PHE A 103 -5.97 -9.96 -5.00
N MET A 104 -4.95 -9.82 -5.85
CA MET A 104 -4.86 -10.55 -7.13
C MET A 104 -4.82 -12.06 -6.94
N LEU A 105 -4.02 -12.56 -5.98
CA LEU A 105 -3.96 -13.98 -5.68
C LEU A 105 -5.29 -14.51 -5.13
N ALA A 106 -5.92 -13.76 -4.22
CA ALA A 106 -7.21 -14.13 -3.68
C ALA A 106 -8.31 -14.14 -4.76
N LEU A 107 -8.27 -13.21 -5.71
CA LEU A 107 -9.18 -13.18 -6.85
C LEU A 107 -8.99 -14.40 -7.77
N ASN A 108 -7.75 -14.71 -8.15
CA ASN A 108 -7.44 -15.88 -8.97
C ASN A 108 -7.86 -17.20 -8.28
N ARG A 109 -7.65 -17.30 -6.96
CA ARG A 109 -8.13 -18.45 -6.17
C ARG A 109 -9.65 -18.56 -6.17
N TYR A 110 -10.35 -17.44 -6.02
CA TYR A 110 -11.81 -17.41 -6.08
C TYR A 110 -12.33 -17.87 -7.46
N GLU A 111 -11.72 -17.40 -8.56
CA GLU A 111 -12.10 -17.83 -9.92
C GLU A 111 -11.85 -19.32 -10.16
N GLN A 112 -10.82 -19.90 -9.55
CA GLN A 112 -10.56 -21.34 -9.60
C GLN A 112 -11.61 -22.14 -8.82
N GLU A 113 -11.91 -21.73 -7.58
CA GLU A 113 -12.95 -22.36 -6.74
C GLU A 113 -14.33 -22.37 -7.45
N GLU A 114 -14.66 -21.30 -8.15
CA GLU A 114 -15.91 -21.19 -8.91
C GLU A 114 -15.95 -22.18 -10.09
N LYS A 115 -14.88 -22.26 -10.89
CA LYS A 115 -14.78 -23.20 -12.02
C LYS A 115 -14.86 -24.66 -11.58
N ASP A 116 -14.15 -25.05 -10.52
CA ASP A 116 -14.17 -26.41 -10.00
C ASP A 116 -15.57 -26.81 -9.51
N THR A 117 -16.32 -25.84 -8.96
CA THR A 117 -17.71 -26.03 -8.52
C THR A 117 -18.65 -26.19 -9.72
N GLU A 118 -18.43 -25.47 -10.81
CA GLU A 118 -19.22 -25.62 -12.05
C GLU A 118 -18.97 -26.98 -12.71
N GLU A 119 -17.72 -27.44 -12.78
CA GLU A 119 -17.38 -28.76 -13.36
C GLU A 119 -17.94 -29.94 -12.55
N THR A 120 -18.02 -29.82 -11.23
CA THR A 120 -18.56 -30.88 -10.35
C THR A 120 -20.10 -30.98 -10.44
N ASN A 121 -20.77 -29.90 -10.84
CA ASN A 121 -22.24 -29.82 -10.91
C ASN A 121 -22.81 -30.06 -12.34
N SER A 122 -21.95 -30.32 -13.32
CA SER A 122 -22.32 -30.70 -14.70
C SER A 122 -22.21 -32.20 -14.93
#